data_AF-A0A950GVY6-F1
#
_entry.id   AF-A0A950GVY6-F1
#
_cell.length_a   1.000
_cell.length_b   1.000
_cell.length_c   1.000
_cell.angle_alpha   90.00
_cell.angle_beta   90.00
_cell.angle_gamma   90.00
#
_symmetry.space_group_name_H-M   'P 1'
#
loop_
_entity.id
_entity.type
_entity.pdbx_description
1 polymer ?
#
loop_
_entity_poly.entity_id
_entity_poly.type
_entity_poly.pdbx_seq_one_letter_code
_entity_poly.pdbx_strand_id
1 'polypeptide(L)' 'MAANHEQEEGTEFLPRFAADGLLTCVTVDARSGEVLMVAHMNAEALDKTLSTGVMHYWSRSRRSLWRKGDTSG' A
#
# COMPACT_ATOMS: atom_id res chain seq x y z
N MET A 1 15.05 3.30 -17.36
CA MET A 1 13.60 3.55 -17.46
C MET A 1 13.39 5.02 -17.17
N ALA A 2 12.94 5.81 -18.15
CA ALA A 2 12.46 7.16 -17.87
C ALA A 2 11.17 7.02 -17.05
N ALA A 3 11.04 7.77 -15.96
CA ALA A 3 9.77 7.85 -15.26
C ALA A 3 8.73 8.49 -16.19
N ASN A 4 7.51 7.96 -16.18
CA ASN A 4 6.40 8.56 -16.93
C ASN A 4 6.04 9.90 -16.27
N HIS A 5 5.99 10.98 -17.04
CA HIS A 5 5.63 12.32 -16.55
C HIS A 5 4.27 12.32 -15.83
N GLU A 6 3.29 11.55 -16.33
CA GLU A 6 1.99 11.40 -15.69
C GLU A 6 2.07 10.73 -14.30
N GLN A 7 3.09 9.90 -14.06
CA GLN A 7 3.27 9.20 -12.79
C GLN A 7 3.92 10.08 -11.72
N GLU A 8 4.78 11.02 -12.12
CA GLU A 8 5.50 11.91 -11.21
C GLU A 8 4.79 13.25 -11.00
N GLU A 9 4.14 13.78 -12.04
CA GLU A 9 3.56 15.13 -12.07
C GLU A 9 2.07 15.15 -12.43
N GLY A 10 1.46 13.99 -12.70
CA GLY A 10 0.03 13.89 -13.02
C GLY A 10 -0.89 14.08 -11.81
N THR A 11 -2.18 14.27 -12.09
CA THR A 11 -3.23 14.41 -11.06
C THR A 11 -3.84 13.07 -10.65
N GLU A 12 -3.56 12.01 -11.39
CA GLU A 12 -4.04 10.68 -11.09
C GLU A 12 -3.08 9.94 -10.16
N PHE A 13 -3.63 9.18 -9.22
CA PHE A 13 -2.84 8.35 -8.33
C PHE A 13 -2.37 7.09 -9.08
N LEU A 14 -1.15 7.14 -9.62
CA LEU A 14 -0.53 6.07 -10.41
C LEU A 14 0.69 5.48 -9.68
N PRO A 15 0.50 4.66 -8.64
CA PRO A 15 1.61 4.10 -7.89
C PRO A 15 2.39 3.08 -8.73
N ARG A 16 3.73 3.19 -8.69
CA ARG A 16 4.62 2.23 -9.34
C ARG A 16 4.79 0.98 -8.48
N PHE A 17 4.42 -0.17 -9.04
CA PHE A 17 4.75 -1.48 -8.47
C PHE A 17 6.15 -1.93 -8.90
N ALA A 18 6.86 -2.63 -8.02
CA ALA A 18 8.11 -3.28 -8.35
C ALA A 18 7.87 -4.53 -9.23
N ALA A 19 8.96 -5.17 -9.68
CA ALA A 19 8.89 -6.33 -10.56
C ALA A 19 8.15 -7.54 -9.95
N ASP A 20 8.04 -7.60 -8.63
CA ASP A 20 7.28 -8.62 -7.89
C ASP A 20 5.79 -8.27 -7.74
N GLY A 21 5.33 -7.18 -8.34
CA GLY A 21 3.95 -6.70 -8.25
C GLY A 21 3.61 -6.06 -6.91
N LEU A 22 4.61 -5.67 -6.12
CA LEU A 22 4.43 -5.07 -4.80
C LEU A 22 4.87 -3.59 -4.77
N LEU A 23 4.20 -2.83 -3.90
CA LEU A 23 4.66 -1.52 -3.45
C LEU A 23 4.92 -1.55 -1.94
N THR A 24 5.78 -0.66 -1.46
CA THR A 24 6.02 -0.46 -0.03
C THR A 24 5.04 0.58 0.51
N CYS A 25 4.35 0.25 1.59
CA CYS A 25 3.46 1.14 2.31
C CYS A 25 4.08 1.49 3.67
N VAL A 26 4.16 2.78 3.97
CA VAL A 26 4.53 3.30 5.29
C VAL A 26 3.28 3.91 5.90
N THR A 27 2.81 3.33 7.00
CA THR A 27 1.65 3.84 7.74
C THR A 27 2.14 4.78 8.83
N VAL A 28 1.52 5.95 8.90
CA VAL A 28 1.83 6.96 9.91
C VAL A 28 0.58 7.31 10.71
N ASP A 29 0.78 7.79 11.93
CA ASP A 29 -0.28 8.46 12.68
C ASP A 29 -0.65 9.77 11.97
N ALA A 30 -1.95 9.98 11.73
CA ALA A 30 -2.44 11.10 10.95
C ALA A 30 -2.25 12.47 11.64
N ARG A 31 -2.02 12.50 12.96
CA ARG A 31 -1.84 13.74 13.74
C ARG A 31 -0.38 14.04 14.01
N SER A 32 0.39 13.06 14.48
CA SER A 32 1.78 13.25 14.87
C SER A 32 2.77 13.03 13.73
N GLY A 33 2.37 12.30 12.68
CA GLY A 33 3.28 11.85 11.62
C GLY A 33 4.22 10.73 12.06
N GLU A 34 4.02 10.15 13.25
CA GLU A 34 4.82 9.03 13.74
C GLU A 34 4.66 7.81 12.82
N VAL A 35 5.76 7.16 12.47
CA VAL A 35 5.74 5.92 11.69
C VAL A 35 5.24 4.78 12.57
N LEU A 36 4.08 4.22 12.23
CA LEU A 36 3.45 3.13 12.96
C LEU A 36 3.90 1.76 12.44
N MET A 37 4.03 1.61 11.11
CA MET A 37 4.47 0.36 10.50
C MET A 37 4.92 0.53 9.05
N VAL A 38 5.70 -0.45 8.57
CA VAL A 38 6.04 -0.63 7.16
C VAL A 38 5.55 -2.01 6.72
N ALA A 39 4.89 -2.07 5.57
CA ALA A 39 4.39 -3.30 4.97
C ALA A 39 4.41 -3.22 3.44
N HIS A 40 3.97 -4.29 2.77
CA HIS A 40 3.82 -4.32 1.32
C HIS A 40 2.36 -4.40 0.92
N MET A 41 2.03 -3.89 -0.26
CA MET A 41 0.72 -4.03 -0.89
C MET A 41 0.91 -4.54 -2.32
N ASN A 42 0.08 -5.50 -2.75
CA ASN A 42 -0.14 -5.76 -4.16
C ASN A 42 -1.29 -4.87 -4.66
N ALA A 43 -1.63 -4.95 -5.96
CA ALA A 43 -2.71 -4.15 -6.54
C ALA A 43 -4.06 -4.36 -5.83
N GLU A 44 -4.40 -5.60 -5.47
CA GLU A 44 -5.65 -5.92 -4.76
C GLU A 44 -5.70 -5.29 -3.36
N ALA A 45 -4.60 -5.34 -2.60
CA ALA A 45 -4.52 -4.74 -1.27
C ALA A 45 -4.69 -3.22 -1.32
N LEU A 46 -4.11 -2.57 -2.34
CA LEU A 46 -4.28 -1.14 -2.54
C LEU A 46 -5.75 -0.80 -2.88
N ASP A 47 -6.33 -1.50 -3.84
CA ASP A 47 -7.72 -1.29 -4.27
C ASP A 47 -8.71 -1.46 -3.11
N LYS A 48 -8.53 -2.51 -2.30
CA LYS A 48 -9.34 -2.71 -1.08
C LYS A 48 -9.13 -1.62 -0.04
N THR A 49 -7.90 -1.12 0.09
CA THR A 49 -7.64 0.00 1.02
C THR A 49 -8.39 1.26 0.59
N LEU A 50 -8.36 1.60 -0.70
CA LEU A 50 -9.04 2.77 -1.23
C LEU A 50 -10.57 2.65 -1.17
N SER A 51 -11.11 1.48 -1.52
CA SER A 51 -12.57 1.25 -1.57
C SER A 51 -13.21 1.11 -0.19
N THR A 52 -12.51 0.54 0.80
CA THR A 52 -13.07 0.30 2.14
C THR A 52 -12.71 1.36 3.16
N GLY A 53 -11.67 2.17 2.91
CA GLY A 53 -11.08 3.05 3.91
C GLY A 53 -10.36 2.34 5.06
N VAL A 54 -10.17 1.01 4.95
CA VAL A 54 -9.46 0.19 5.95
C VAL A 54 -8.16 -0.33 5.34
N MET A 55 -7.07 -0.29 6.10
CA MET A 55 -5.77 -0.74 5.61
C MET A 55 -5.74 -2.25 5.32
N HIS A 56 -5.40 -2.59 4.08
CA HIS A 56 -5.13 -3.95 3.62
C HIS A 56 -3.69 -4.06 3.13
N TYR A 57 -3.02 -5.16 3.48
CA TYR A 57 -1.64 -5.43 3.11
C TYR A 57 -1.49 -6.80 2.45
N TRP A 58 -0.37 -7.00 1.78
CA TRP A 58 0.04 -8.27 1.21
C TRP A 58 1.15 -8.92 2.05
N SER A 59 0.88 -10.08 2.63
CA SER A 59 1.89 -10.89 3.30
C SER A 59 2.73 -11.64 2.28
N ARG A 60 4.00 -11.28 2.15
CA ARG A 60 4.93 -11.97 1.23
C ARG A 60 5.19 -13.42 1.63
N SER A 61 5.26 -13.70 2.94
CA SER A 61 5.50 -15.04 3.47
C SER A 61 4.29 -15.95 3.36
N ARG A 62 3.08 -15.42 3.61
CA ARG A 62 1.82 -16.19 3.52
C ARG A 62 1.21 -16.18 2.12
N ARG A 63 1.70 -15.30 1.23
CA ARG A 63 1.16 -15.03 -0.11
C ARG A 63 -0.35 -14.79 -0.05
N SER A 64 -0.76 -13.95 0.90
CA SER A 64 -2.17 -13.70 1.20
C SER A 64 -2.43 -12.24 1.53
N LEU A 65 -3.65 -11.81 1.25
CA LEU A 65 -4.18 -10.53 1.73
C LEU A 65 -4.37 -10.57 3.25
N TRP A 66 -4.12 -9.45 3.91
CA TRP A 66 -4.36 -9.27 5.35
C TRP A 66 -4.95 -7.89 5.61
N ARG A 67 -6.15 -7.83 6.19
CA ARG A 67 -6.73 -6.57 6.66
C ARG A 67 -6.20 -6.28 8.06
N LYS A 68 -5.73 -5.04 8.29
CA LYS A 68 -5.23 -4.62 9.59
C LYS A 68 -6.32 -4.84 10.65
N GLY A 69 -5.99 -5.57 11.71
CA GLY A 69 -6.90 -5.88 12.82
C GLY A 69 -7.47 -7.31 12.81
N ASP A 70 -7.38 -8.06 11.70
CA ASP A 70 -7.99 -9.40 11.61
C ASP A 70 -7.47 -10.43 12.62
N THR A 71 -6.22 -10.28 13.07
CA THR A 71 -5.55 -11.23 13.97
C THR A 71 -5.13 -10.62 15.31
N SER A 72 -5.55 -9.39 15.61
CA SER A 72 -5.15 -8.68 16.82
C SER A 72 -6.27 -7.77 17.35
N GLY A 73 -7.52 -8.24 17.25
CA GLY A 73 -8.66 -7.59 17.89
C GLY A 73 -8.55 -7.64 19.40
#